data_AF-A0A369XGC9-F1
#
_entry.id   AF-A0A369XGC9-F1
#
_cell.length_a   1.000
_cell.length_b   1.000
_cell.length_c   1.000
_cell.angle_alpha   90.00
_cell.angle_beta   90.00
_cell.angle_gamma   90.00
#
_symmetry.space_group_name_H-M   'P 1'
#
loop_
_entity.id
_entity.type
_entity.pdbx_description
1 polymer ?
#
loop_
_entity_poly.entity_id
_entity_poly.type
_entity_poly.pdbx_seq_one_letter_code
_entity_poly.pdbx_strand_id
1 'polypeptide(L)'
;QQHQELMLTDILHALSCNPLLPAYRRAGPSSVPPTAEVPAMRWLPMPGGVTPIGHAGEGFAFDNETPRHQVLLPPFRIADRLVTCGEYALFVADGGYQRPALWLSDGWATVQAQGWLAPAYWISPGDPRAPSAEWQEFSLRGVRSLDTSAPVSHLSFYEAAAYAEWAGARLPTEFEWEAAYGTSAITQMIGEQWQWTRSSYDPYPGFRPLCGAASEYNGKFMVGQLVLRGGSSATPAGHSRGSYRNFFPPAARWQFSGLRLAKDA
;
A
#
# COMPACT_ATOMS: atom_id res chain seq x y z
N GLN A 1 12.17 -2.58 15.01
CA GLN A 1 11.78 -3.06 13.66
C GLN A 1 10.96 -1.99 12.93
N GLN A 2 9.82 -1.52 13.45
CA GLN A 2 9.06 -0.41 12.83
C GLN A 2 9.90 0.85 12.52
N HIS A 3 10.68 1.34 13.48
CA HIS A 3 11.56 2.51 13.25
C HIS A 3 12.63 2.30 12.17
N GLN A 4 13.01 1.06 11.84
CA GLN A 4 13.96 0.81 10.75
C GLN A 4 13.34 1.08 9.38
N GLU A 5 12.08 0.70 9.21
CA GLU A 5 11.30 1.05 8.03
C GLU A 5 11.06 2.56 7.95
N LEU A 6 10.67 3.19 9.06
CA LEU A 6 10.47 4.65 9.11
C LEU A 6 11.74 5.43 8.74
N MET A 7 12.92 5.00 9.23
CA MET A 7 14.19 5.63 8.83
C MET A 7 14.38 5.61 7.31
N LEU A 8 14.02 4.52 6.63
CA LEU A 8 14.15 4.43 5.17
C LEU A 8 13.13 5.32 4.45
N THR A 9 11.89 5.38 4.92
CA THR A 9 10.87 6.28 4.33
C THR A 9 11.22 7.75 4.53
N ASP A 10 11.76 8.10 5.71
CA ASP A 10 12.14 9.47 6.05
C ASP A 10 13.37 9.93 5.27
N ILE A 11 14.38 9.05 5.13
CA ILE A 11 15.56 9.31 4.28
C ILE A 11 15.11 9.50 2.82
N LEU A 12 14.26 8.63 2.29
CA LEU A 12 13.75 8.76 0.92
C LEU A 12 13.05 10.11 0.72
N HIS A 13 12.12 10.45 1.63
CA HIS A 13 11.38 11.69 1.54
C HIS A 13 12.30 12.91 1.60
N ALA A 14 13.19 12.96 2.59
CA ALA A 14 14.13 14.07 2.76
C ALA A 14 15.04 14.28 1.54
N LEU A 15 15.54 13.20 0.93
CA LEU A 15 16.39 13.30 -0.26
C LEU A 15 15.59 13.68 -1.52
N SER A 16 14.31 13.30 -1.62
CA SER A 16 13.45 13.65 -2.75
C SER A 16 13.12 15.15 -2.81
N CYS A 17 13.13 15.83 -1.66
CA CYS A 17 12.93 17.28 -1.55
C CYS A 17 14.15 18.08 -2.04
N ASN A 18 15.31 17.43 -2.22
CA ASN A 18 16.50 18.08 -2.73
C ASN A 18 16.48 18.12 -4.27
N PRO A 19 16.60 19.30 -4.91
CA PRO A 19 16.52 19.43 -6.37
C PRO A 19 17.65 18.68 -7.13
N LEU A 20 18.74 18.32 -6.44
CA LEU A 20 19.83 17.53 -7.02
C LEU A 20 19.55 16.01 -7.02
N LEU A 21 18.42 15.58 -6.42
CA LEU A 21 17.98 14.18 -6.36
C LEU A 21 19.10 13.20 -5.94
N PRO A 22 19.77 13.44 -4.79
CA PRO A 22 20.86 12.59 -4.33
C PRO A 22 20.38 11.18 -3.96
N ALA A 23 21.07 10.15 -4.47
CA ALA A 23 20.81 8.77 -4.07
C ALA A 23 21.35 8.50 -2.65
N TYR A 24 20.55 7.84 -1.80
CA TYR A 24 21.04 7.31 -0.51
C TYR A 24 22.11 6.24 -0.70
N ARG A 25 21.88 5.32 -1.66
CA ARG A 25 22.85 4.30 -2.07
C ARG A 25 22.81 4.14 -3.58
N ARG A 26 23.85 4.58 -4.29
CA ARG A 26 23.94 4.40 -5.74
C ARG A 26 23.86 2.91 -6.10
N ALA A 27 22.99 2.58 -7.05
CA ALA A 27 22.99 1.27 -7.67
C ALA A 27 24.15 1.18 -8.67
N GLY A 28 24.67 -0.03 -8.89
CA GLY A 28 25.33 -0.34 -10.17
C GLY A 28 24.31 -0.29 -11.34
N PRO A 29 24.76 -0.43 -12.59
CA PRO A 29 23.85 -0.52 -13.73
C PRO A 29 22.81 -1.63 -13.49
N SER A 30 21.52 -1.31 -13.70
CA SER A 30 20.43 -2.27 -13.56
C SER A 30 20.64 -3.43 -14.51
N SER A 31 20.72 -4.65 -13.99
CA SER A 31 20.77 -5.89 -14.78
C SER A 31 19.39 -6.46 -15.11
N VAL A 32 18.31 -5.81 -14.66
CA VAL A 32 16.94 -6.24 -14.95
C VAL A 32 16.56 -5.72 -16.33
N PRO A 33 16.23 -6.59 -17.29
CA PRO A 33 15.75 -6.15 -18.58
C PRO A 33 14.48 -5.32 -18.36
N PRO A 34 14.36 -4.12 -18.96
CA PRO A 34 13.06 -3.47 -19.05
C PRO A 34 12.18 -4.41 -19.89
N THR A 35 10.94 -4.67 -19.47
CA THR A 35 9.93 -5.51 -20.16
C THR A 35 9.94 -7.02 -19.87
N ALA A 36 9.95 -7.42 -18.59
CA ALA A 36 9.27 -8.69 -18.28
C ALA A 36 7.77 -8.50 -18.50
N GLU A 37 7.16 -9.28 -19.40
CA GLU A 37 5.73 -9.26 -19.66
C GLU A 37 4.98 -9.60 -18.36
N VAL A 38 4.22 -8.64 -17.83
CA VAL A 38 3.44 -8.85 -16.59
C VAL A 38 2.21 -9.67 -16.95
N PRO A 39 2.01 -10.85 -16.34
CA PRO A 39 0.80 -11.63 -16.58
C PRO A 39 -0.45 -10.82 -16.22
N ALA A 40 -1.52 -11.04 -16.99
CA ALA A 40 -2.82 -10.46 -16.69
C ALA A 40 -3.24 -10.85 -15.26
N MET A 41 -3.74 -9.86 -14.51
CA MET A 41 -4.22 -10.07 -13.14
C MET A 41 -5.35 -11.11 -13.12
N ARG A 42 -5.21 -12.11 -12.25
CA ARG A 42 -6.27 -13.12 -12.05
C ARG A 42 -7.08 -12.79 -10.81
N TRP A 43 -8.35 -13.13 -10.86
CA TRP A 43 -9.30 -12.96 -9.77
C TRP A 43 -9.54 -14.30 -9.09
N LEU A 44 -9.11 -14.43 -7.84
CA LEU A 44 -9.27 -15.65 -7.07
C LEU A 44 -10.59 -15.60 -6.30
N PRO A 45 -11.50 -16.57 -6.51
CA PRO A 45 -12.75 -16.63 -5.75
C PRO A 45 -12.48 -17.05 -4.31
N MET A 46 -13.06 -16.32 -3.38
CA MET A 46 -13.06 -16.61 -1.96
C MET A 46 -14.51 -16.90 -1.54
N PRO A 47 -14.80 -18.09 -1.00
CA PRO A 47 -16.17 -18.50 -0.71
C PRO A 47 -16.85 -17.69 0.41
N GLY A 48 -16.08 -16.90 1.17
CA GLY A 48 -16.58 -16.20 2.36
C GLY A 48 -16.89 -17.17 3.50
N GLY A 49 -17.82 -16.77 4.37
CA GLY A 49 -18.25 -17.50 5.55
C GLY A 49 -17.82 -16.85 6.86
N VAL A 50 -17.98 -17.58 7.96
CA VAL A 50 -17.54 -17.15 9.28
C VAL A 50 -16.04 -17.41 9.40
N THR A 51 -15.24 -16.34 9.37
CA THR A 51 -13.78 -16.41 9.32
C THR A 51 -13.17 -15.89 10.63
N PRO A 52 -12.23 -16.63 11.24
CA PRO A 52 -11.54 -16.19 12.44
C PRO A 52 -10.37 -15.26 12.10
N ILE A 53 -10.47 -13.99 12.53
CA ILE A 53 -9.53 -12.89 12.28
C ILE A 53 -8.80 -12.50 13.56
N GLY A 54 -7.52 -12.15 13.43
CA GLY A 54 -6.65 -11.68 14.51
C GLY A 54 -5.62 -12.71 14.93
N HIS A 55 -4.62 -12.23 15.67
CA HIS A 55 -3.50 -13.05 16.10
C HIS A 55 -3.95 -14.26 16.92
N ALA A 56 -3.37 -15.42 16.62
CA ALA A 56 -3.55 -16.65 17.38
C ALA A 56 -2.19 -17.19 17.83
N GLY A 57 -2.20 -17.82 19.02
CA GLY A 57 -1.02 -18.48 19.59
C GLY A 57 -0.27 -17.61 20.59
N GLU A 58 0.85 -18.13 21.06
CA GLU A 58 1.64 -17.57 22.16
C GLU A 58 2.83 -16.70 21.70
N GLY A 59 3.06 -16.63 20.38
CA GLY A 59 4.08 -15.76 19.79
C GLY A 59 3.75 -14.28 19.95
N PHE A 60 4.76 -13.43 19.74
CA PHE A 60 4.58 -11.98 19.81
C PHE A 60 3.57 -11.47 18.77
N ALA A 61 2.66 -10.61 19.22
CA ALA A 61 1.84 -9.75 18.40
C ALA A 61 1.64 -8.40 19.10
N PHE A 62 1.28 -7.38 18.33
CA PHE A 62 0.83 -6.13 18.91
C PHE A 62 -0.60 -6.32 19.44
N ASP A 63 -0.94 -5.56 20.48
CA ASP A 63 -2.26 -5.61 21.11
C ASP A 63 -3.39 -5.33 20.12
N ASN A 64 -3.17 -4.45 19.13
CA ASN A 64 -4.14 -4.12 18.09
C ASN A 64 -4.53 -5.29 17.16
N GLU A 65 -3.81 -6.41 17.21
CA GLU A 65 -4.13 -7.64 16.46
C GLU A 65 -4.99 -8.61 17.27
N THR A 66 -5.30 -8.26 18.52
CA THR A 66 -6.00 -9.10 19.49
C THR A 66 -7.25 -8.39 20.04
N PRO A 67 -8.24 -9.14 20.57
CA PRO A 67 -8.35 -10.59 20.54
C PRO A 67 -8.74 -11.14 19.17
N ARG A 68 -8.45 -12.42 18.94
CA ARG A 68 -9.00 -13.15 17.81
C ARG A 68 -10.52 -13.25 17.92
N HIS A 69 -11.23 -12.94 16.85
CA HIS A 69 -12.68 -12.89 16.81
C HIS A 69 -13.20 -13.41 15.46
N GLN A 70 -14.51 -13.59 15.34
CA GLN A 70 -15.14 -14.05 14.11
C GLN A 70 -15.74 -12.86 13.34
N VAL A 71 -15.55 -12.87 12.03
CA VAL A 71 -16.18 -11.93 11.09
C VAL A 71 -16.95 -12.74 10.05
N LEU A 72 -18.13 -12.28 9.67
CA LEU A 72 -18.87 -12.83 8.53
C LEU A 72 -18.40 -12.14 7.25
N LEU A 73 -17.82 -12.91 6.34
CA LEU A 73 -17.42 -12.42 5.02
C LEU A 73 -18.41 -12.92 3.95
N PRO A 74 -19.01 -12.05 3.13
CA PRO A 74 -19.67 -12.51 1.91
C PRO A 74 -18.64 -13.13 0.95
N PRO A 75 -19.07 -13.94 -0.03
CA PRO A 75 -18.19 -14.35 -1.12
C PRO A 75 -17.61 -13.12 -1.85
N PHE A 76 -16.34 -13.18 -2.19
CA PHE A 76 -15.63 -12.09 -2.88
C PHE A 76 -14.56 -12.66 -3.82
N ARG A 77 -13.94 -11.80 -4.61
CA ARG A 77 -12.75 -12.12 -5.40
C ARG A 77 -11.62 -11.19 -5.02
N ILE A 78 -10.40 -11.72 -4.98
CA ILE A 78 -9.20 -10.93 -4.71
C ILE A 78 -8.18 -11.12 -5.82
N ALA A 79 -7.48 -10.04 -6.18
CA ALA A 79 -6.42 -10.08 -7.17
C ALA A 79 -5.26 -10.97 -6.69
N ASP A 80 -4.68 -11.76 -7.60
CA ASP A 80 -3.56 -12.64 -7.30
C ASP A 80 -2.22 -11.91 -7.16
N ARG A 81 -2.09 -10.71 -7.72
CA ARG A 81 -0.90 -9.84 -7.59
C ARG A 81 -1.25 -8.39 -7.24
N LEU A 82 -0.23 -7.58 -6.98
CA LEU A 82 -0.38 -6.13 -6.80
C LEU A 82 -0.59 -5.43 -8.15
N VAL A 83 -1.16 -4.22 -8.09
CA VAL A 83 -1.22 -3.31 -9.25
C VAL A 83 0.18 -2.82 -9.57
N THR A 84 0.55 -2.80 -10.86
CA THR A 84 1.88 -2.36 -11.28
C THR A 84 1.94 -0.86 -11.61
N CYS A 85 3.16 -0.32 -11.67
CA CYS A 85 3.39 1.04 -12.17
C CYS A 85 2.87 1.22 -13.60
N GLY A 86 2.99 0.21 -14.47
CA GLY A 86 2.48 0.28 -15.84
C GLY A 86 0.95 0.39 -15.89
N GLU A 87 0.24 -0.40 -15.08
CA GLU A 87 -1.21 -0.31 -14.96
C GLU A 87 -1.66 1.03 -14.36
N TYR A 88 -0.94 1.51 -13.34
CA TYR A 88 -1.22 2.82 -12.74
C TYR A 88 -0.93 4.00 -13.69
N ALA A 89 0.09 3.87 -14.56
CA ALA A 89 0.36 4.87 -15.58
C ALA A 89 -0.79 5.01 -16.60
N LEU A 90 -1.53 3.93 -16.88
CA LEU A 90 -2.75 4.00 -17.70
C LEU A 90 -3.85 4.81 -17.02
N PHE A 91 -4.03 4.65 -15.69
CA PHE A 91 -4.95 5.48 -14.91
C PHE A 91 -4.56 6.96 -14.95
N VAL A 92 -3.27 7.29 -14.82
CA VAL A 92 -2.78 8.68 -14.95
C VAL A 92 -3.05 9.21 -16.36
N ALA A 93 -2.76 8.43 -17.40
CA ALA A 93 -2.95 8.81 -18.79
C ALA A 93 -4.43 9.01 -19.18
N ASP A 94 -5.34 8.22 -18.59
CA ASP A 94 -6.80 8.33 -18.78
C ASP A 94 -7.45 9.45 -17.93
N GLY A 95 -6.64 10.39 -17.44
CA GLY A 95 -7.12 11.55 -16.71
C GLY A 95 -7.52 11.26 -15.26
N GLY A 96 -6.96 10.22 -14.64
CA GLY A 96 -7.32 9.75 -13.31
C GLY A 96 -7.26 10.85 -12.23
N TYR A 97 -6.27 11.74 -12.30
CA TYR A 97 -6.10 12.88 -11.37
C TYR A 97 -6.91 14.13 -11.76
N GLN A 98 -7.68 14.07 -12.86
CA GLN A 98 -8.50 15.18 -13.36
C GLN A 98 -10.01 14.89 -13.30
N ARG A 99 -10.40 13.66 -12.94
CA ARG A 99 -11.79 13.19 -12.93
C ARG A 99 -12.35 13.09 -11.52
N PRO A 100 -13.07 14.10 -10.98
CA PRO A 100 -13.57 14.09 -9.61
C PRO A 100 -14.46 12.89 -9.27
N ALA A 101 -15.18 12.34 -10.24
CA ALA A 101 -16.09 11.22 -10.05
C ALA A 101 -15.39 9.91 -9.60
N LEU A 102 -14.07 9.81 -9.78
CA LEU A 102 -13.29 8.66 -9.31
C LEU A 102 -12.90 8.76 -7.83
N TRP A 103 -12.97 9.95 -7.24
CA TRP A 103 -12.38 10.22 -5.95
C TRP A 103 -13.43 10.31 -4.86
N LEU A 104 -13.08 9.82 -3.67
CA LEU A 104 -13.78 10.21 -2.44
C LEU A 104 -13.68 11.73 -2.26
N SER A 105 -14.71 12.35 -1.68
CA SER A 105 -14.78 13.82 -1.54
C SER A 105 -13.52 14.42 -0.90
N ASP A 106 -13.08 13.89 0.25
CA ASP A 106 -11.87 14.35 0.94
C ASP A 106 -10.60 14.08 0.12
N GLY A 107 -10.60 13.00 -0.65
CA GLY A 107 -9.52 12.67 -1.58
C GLY A 107 -9.41 13.70 -2.71
N TRP A 108 -10.54 14.06 -3.32
CA TRP A 108 -10.58 15.08 -4.37
C TRP A 108 -10.13 16.45 -3.84
N ALA A 109 -10.63 16.84 -2.67
CA ALA A 109 -10.19 18.07 -2.00
C ALA A 109 -8.67 18.07 -1.75
N THR A 110 -8.12 16.93 -1.32
CA THR A 110 -6.67 16.77 -1.07
C THR A 110 -5.86 16.85 -2.36
N VAL A 111 -6.28 16.16 -3.43
CA VAL A 111 -5.63 16.20 -4.75
C VAL A 111 -5.56 17.63 -5.28
N GLN A 112 -6.67 18.36 -5.20
CA GLN A 112 -6.75 19.77 -5.62
C GLN A 112 -5.85 20.67 -4.76
N ALA A 113 -5.92 20.54 -3.43
CA ALA A 113 -5.16 21.39 -2.51
C ALA A 113 -3.65 21.19 -2.62
N GLN A 114 -3.19 19.96 -2.92
CA GLN A 114 -1.77 19.62 -2.99
C GLN A 114 -1.23 19.50 -4.42
N GLY A 115 -2.07 19.66 -5.45
CA GLY A 115 -1.67 19.58 -6.85
C GLY A 115 -1.11 18.21 -7.25
N TRP A 116 -1.70 17.12 -6.76
CA TRP A 116 -1.23 15.78 -7.10
C TRP A 116 -1.59 15.43 -8.55
N LEU A 117 -0.61 14.92 -9.31
CA LEU A 117 -0.76 14.56 -10.73
C LEU A 117 -0.34 13.11 -11.04
N ALA A 118 0.38 12.49 -10.12
CA ALA A 118 0.94 11.15 -10.21
C ALA A 118 1.33 10.69 -8.79
N PRO A 119 1.65 9.40 -8.57
CA PRO A 119 2.17 8.88 -7.30
C PRO A 119 3.35 9.68 -6.77
N ALA A 120 3.57 9.64 -5.44
CA ALA A 120 4.68 10.38 -4.87
C ALA A 120 6.02 9.84 -5.42
N TYR A 121 6.98 10.74 -5.61
CA TYR A 121 8.31 10.49 -6.16
C TYR A 121 8.36 10.09 -7.64
N TRP A 122 7.23 10.03 -8.34
CA TRP A 122 7.25 9.99 -9.81
C TRP A 122 7.69 11.34 -10.36
N ILE A 123 8.52 11.28 -11.41
CA ILE A 123 9.06 12.45 -12.12
C ILE A 123 8.49 12.39 -13.52
N SER A 124 7.79 13.47 -13.91
CA SER A 124 7.11 13.54 -15.19
C SER A 124 8.10 13.69 -16.35
N PRO A 125 7.73 13.22 -17.56
CA PRO A 125 8.44 13.56 -18.78
C PRO A 125 8.71 15.07 -18.88
N GLY A 126 9.95 15.45 -19.19
CA GLY A 126 10.39 16.83 -19.33
C GLY A 126 10.66 17.59 -18.02
N ASP A 127 10.62 16.95 -16.84
CA ASP A 127 10.99 17.61 -15.58
C ASP A 127 12.46 18.09 -15.63
N PRO A 128 12.74 19.38 -15.36
CA PRO A 128 14.10 19.93 -15.46
C PRO A 128 15.09 19.33 -14.45
N ARG A 129 14.61 18.71 -13.37
CA ARG A 129 15.47 18.06 -12.37
C ARG A 129 16.03 16.72 -12.87
N ALA A 130 15.32 16.05 -13.79
CA ALA A 130 15.77 14.83 -14.44
C ALA A 130 15.17 14.75 -15.86
N PRO A 131 15.82 15.39 -16.86
CA PRO A 131 15.28 15.44 -18.21
C PRO A 131 15.17 14.05 -18.85
N SER A 132 13.95 13.66 -19.22
CA SER A 132 13.60 12.39 -19.85
C SER A 132 12.32 12.55 -20.67
N ALA A 133 12.20 11.80 -21.77
CA ALA A 133 10.94 11.70 -22.53
C ALA A 133 9.92 10.73 -21.88
N GLU A 134 10.40 9.89 -20.97
CA GLU A 134 9.63 8.86 -20.26
C GLU A 134 9.49 9.20 -18.78
N TRP A 135 8.48 8.61 -18.13
CA TRP A 135 8.31 8.68 -16.68
C TRP A 135 9.51 8.07 -15.96
N GLN A 136 9.88 8.71 -14.85
CA GLN A 136 10.94 8.26 -13.95
C GLN A 136 10.42 8.18 -12.52
N GLU A 137 11.15 7.49 -11.66
CA GLU A 137 10.90 7.41 -10.22
C GLU A 137 12.16 7.80 -9.46
N PHE A 138 12.01 8.63 -8.43
CA PHE A 138 13.04 8.83 -7.42
C PHE A 138 12.93 7.80 -6.31
N SER A 139 14.02 7.09 -6.04
CA SER A 139 14.07 6.03 -5.03
C SER A 139 15.30 6.19 -4.11
N LEU A 140 15.46 5.29 -3.13
CA LEU A 140 16.68 5.22 -2.31
C LEU A 140 17.97 5.00 -3.14
N ARG A 141 17.84 4.57 -4.41
CA ARG A 141 18.96 4.43 -5.33
C ARG A 141 19.12 5.58 -6.33
N GLY A 142 18.39 6.68 -6.12
CA GLY A 142 18.34 7.83 -7.02
C GLY A 142 17.25 7.71 -8.08
N VAL A 143 17.33 8.58 -9.08
CA VAL A 143 16.41 8.60 -10.24
C VAL A 143 16.64 7.38 -11.12
N ARG A 144 15.55 6.73 -11.51
CA ARG A 144 15.55 5.62 -12.48
C ARG A 144 14.37 5.77 -13.44
N SER A 145 14.46 5.16 -14.61
CA SER A 145 13.28 4.91 -15.44
C SER A 145 12.23 4.15 -14.63
N LEU A 146 10.97 4.48 -14.82
CA LEU A 146 9.86 3.82 -14.16
C LEU A 146 9.80 2.34 -14.61
N ASP A 147 9.96 1.41 -13.66
CA ASP A 147 9.76 -0.02 -13.93
C ASP A 147 8.26 -0.31 -13.97
N THR A 148 7.72 -0.47 -15.19
CA THR A 148 6.29 -0.71 -15.43
C THR A 148 5.80 -2.06 -14.91
N SER A 149 6.71 -2.99 -14.61
CA SER A 149 6.39 -4.32 -14.07
C SER A 149 6.37 -4.37 -12.55
N ALA A 150 7.01 -3.42 -11.87
CA ALA A 150 7.05 -3.35 -10.42
C ALA A 150 5.68 -2.94 -9.83
N PRO A 151 5.34 -3.40 -8.61
CA PRO A 151 4.20 -2.89 -7.87
C PRO A 151 4.27 -1.37 -7.69
N VAL A 152 3.16 -0.68 -7.96
CA VAL A 152 3.09 0.77 -7.70
C VAL A 152 3.26 1.05 -6.21
N SER A 153 4.02 2.10 -5.89
CA SER A 153 4.41 2.51 -4.54
C SER A 153 3.95 3.92 -4.23
N HIS A 154 4.06 4.30 -2.96
CA HIS A 154 3.92 5.69 -2.48
C HIS A 154 2.56 6.32 -2.80
N LEU A 155 1.53 5.49 -2.75
CA LEU A 155 0.14 5.91 -2.91
C LEU A 155 -0.48 6.26 -1.55
N SER A 156 -1.29 7.31 -1.56
CA SER A 156 -2.29 7.56 -0.52
C SER A 156 -3.42 6.54 -0.61
N PHE A 157 -4.21 6.42 0.46
CA PHE A 157 -5.45 5.65 0.43
C PHE A 157 -6.40 6.20 -0.65
N TYR A 158 -6.45 7.54 -0.79
CA TYR A 158 -7.30 8.19 -1.79
C TYR A 158 -6.93 7.81 -3.22
N GLU A 159 -5.63 7.81 -3.54
CA GLU A 159 -5.11 7.35 -4.83
C GLU A 159 -5.44 5.87 -5.08
N ALA A 160 -5.23 5.02 -4.07
CA ALA A 160 -5.54 3.60 -4.17
C ALA A 160 -7.05 3.34 -4.39
N ALA A 161 -7.92 4.07 -3.68
CA ALA A 161 -9.37 3.97 -3.83
C ALA A 161 -9.83 4.48 -5.21
N ALA A 162 -9.30 5.61 -5.69
CA ALA A 162 -9.66 6.18 -6.98
C ALA A 162 -9.22 5.29 -8.15
N TYR A 163 -8.04 4.68 -8.05
CA TYR A 163 -7.60 3.67 -9.01
C TYR A 163 -8.53 2.45 -8.99
N ALA A 164 -8.89 1.95 -7.81
CA ALA A 164 -9.76 0.78 -7.69
C ALA A 164 -11.14 1.04 -8.34
N GLU A 165 -11.71 2.23 -8.12
CA GLU A 165 -12.95 2.69 -8.77
C GLU A 165 -12.80 2.74 -10.29
N TRP A 166 -11.72 3.35 -10.79
CA TRP A 166 -11.42 3.41 -12.23
C TRP A 166 -11.29 2.02 -12.87
N ALA A 167 -10.71 1.06 -12.14
CA ALA A 167 -10.54 -0.32 -12.59
C ALA A 167 -11.84 -1.16 -12.48
N GLY A 168 -12.97 -0.56 -12.08
CA GLY A 168 -14.24 -1.25 -11.84
C GLY A 168 -14.12 -2.30 -10.73
N ALA A 169 -13.37 -1.98 -9.68
CA ALA A 169 -13.06 -2.84 -8.55
C ALA A 169 -13.16 -2.03 -7.23
N ARG A 170 -12.68 -2.60 -6.13
CA ARG A 170 -12.56 -1.93 -4.84
C ARG A 170 -11.28 -2.36 -4.12
N LEU A 171 -10.95 -1.69 -3.03
CA LEU A 171 -9.96 -2.20 -2.08
C LEU A 171 -10.59 -3.32 -1.23
N PRO A 172 -9.83 -4.35 -0.83
CA PRO A 172 -10.29 -5.34 0.15
C PRO A 172 -10.49 -4.67 1.51
N THR A 173 -11.38 -5.21 2.33
CA THR A 173 -11.32 -4.98 3.79
C THR A 173 -10.08 -5.68 4.36
N GLU A 174 -9.61 -5.26 5.54
CA GLU A 174 -8.51 -5.96 6.21
C GLU A 174 -8.84 -7.42 6.52
N PHE A 175 -10.13 -7.73 6.70
CA PHE A 175 -10.64 -9.07 6.98
C PHE A 175 -10.62 -9.97 5.74
N GLU A 176 -11.03 -9.45 4.58
CA GLU A 176 -10.91 -10.15 3.30
C GLU A 176 -9.44 -10.41 2.95
N TRP A 177 -8.57 -9.44 3.21
CA TRP A 177 -7.13 -9.58 3.01
C TRP A 177 -6.55 -10.68 3.90
N GLU A 178 -6.87 -10.67 5.20
CA GLU A 178 -6.41 -11.67 6.16
C GLU A 178 -6.97 -13.06 5.87
N ALA A 179 -8.24 -13.16 5.43
CA ALA A 179 -8.84 -14.43 5.01
C ALA A 179 -8.15 -15.02 3.78
N ALA A 180 -7.64 -14.18 2.88
CA ALA A 180 -6.88 -14.59 1.71
C ALA A 180 -5.41 -14.92 2.02
N TYR A 181 -4.91 -14.54 3.20
CA TYR A 181 -3.54 -14.78 3.62
C TYR A 181 -3.20 -16.28 3.64
N GLY A 182 -2.08 -16.64 3.00
CA GLY A 182 -1.64 -18.03 2.86
C GLY A 182 -2.18 -18.76 1.64
N THR A 183 -3.04 -18.12 0.83
CA THR A 183 -3.47 -18.69 -0.46
C THR A 183 -2.29 -18.75 -1.43
N SER A 184 -1.87 -19.95 -1.82
CA SER A 184 -0.65 -20.17 -2.62
C SER A 184 -0.68 -19.54 -4.01
N ALA A 185 -1.87 -19.32 -4.57
CA ALA A 185 -2.03 -18.67 -5.87
C ALA A 185 -1.80 -17.15 -5.82
N ILE A 186 -1.78 -16.53 -4.63
CA ILE A 186 -1.50 -15.11 -4.45
C ILE A 186 0.02 -14.89 -4.38
N THR A 187 0.53 -14.08 -5.30
CA THR A 187 1.91 -13.59 -5.28
C THR A 187 1.97 -12.22 -4.60
N GLN A 188 3.16 -11.82 -4.14
CA GLN A 188 3.37 -10.48 -3.56
C GLN A 188 2.47 -10.20 -2.34
N MET A 189 2.15 -11.25 -1.56
CA MET A 189 1.29 -11.11 -0.39
C MET A 189 2.00 -10.35 0.75
N ILE A 190 3.30 -10.58 0.92
CA ILE A 190 4.13 -9.92 1.92
C ILE A 190 5.45 -9.43 1.35
N GLY A 191 6.02 -8.39 1.94
CA GLY A 191 7.41 -7.96 1.69
C GLY A 191 7.64 -7.14 0.42
N GLU A 192 6.59 -6.88 -0.36
CA GLU A 192 6.66 -6.01 -1.53
C GLU A 192 6.24 -4.59 -1.15
N GLN A 193 4.96 -4.41 -0.84
CA GLN A 193 4.36 -3.14 -0.44
C GLN A 193 3.31 -3.33 0.65
N TRP A 194 3.16 -2.32 1.51
CA TRP A 194 1.96 -2.20 2.34
C TRP A 194 0.75 -2.00 1.43
N GLN A 195 -0.30 -2.78 1.64
CA GLN A 195 -1.49 -2.79 0.80
C GLN A 195 -2.62 -2.07 1.51
N TRP A 196 -3.06 -0.94 0.98
CA TRP A 196 -4.22 -0.23 1.50
C TRP A 196 -5.45 -1.13 1.52
N THR A 197 -6.16 -1.12 2.65
CA THR A 197 -7.47 -1.74 2.80
C THR A 197 -8.54 -0.64 2.94
N ARG A 198 -9.80 -0.98 2.73
CA ARG A 198 -10.93 -0.07 3.01
C ARG A 198 -11.42 -0.13 4.46
N SER A 199 -10.63 -0.70 5.37
CA SER A 199 -10.97 -0.80 6.79
C SER A 199 -10.36 0.37 7.56
N SER A 200 -11.21 1.06 8.32
CA SER A 200 -10.76 1.96 9.39
C SER A 200 -9.90 1.20 10.39
N TYR A 201 -8.89 1.88 10.94
CA TYR A 201 -8.09 1.33 12.04
C TYR A 201 -8.86 1.42 13.36
N ASP A 202 -9.88 0.58 13.48
CA ASP A 202 -10.72 0.46 14.66
C ASP A 202 -10.23 -0.66 15.60
N PRO A 203 -10.53 -0.59 16.91
CA PRO A 203 -10.27 -1.69 17.83
C PRO A 203 -11.06 -2.93 17.42
N TYR A 204 -10.41 -4.09 17.48
CA TYR A 204 -11.14 -5.36 17.39
C TYR A 204 -12.13 -5.50 18.57
N PRO A 205 -13.25 -6.22 18.39
CA PRO A 205 -14.20 -6.47 19.47
C PRO A 205 -13.50 -7.08 20.70
N GLY A 206 -13.61 -6.42 21.84
CA GLY A 206 -12.96 -6.85 23.08
C GLY A 206 -11.48 -6.44 23.22
N PHE A 207 -10.94 -5.64 22.30
CA PHE A 207 -9.62 -5.04 22.43
C PHE A 207 -9.48 -4.32 23.77
N ARG A 208 -8.34 -4.53 24.41
CA ARG A 208 -7.89 -3.77 25.57
C ARG A 208 -6.43 -3.40 25.34
N PRO A 209 -6.03 -2.14 25.57
CA PRO A 209 -4.64 -1.76 25.44
C PRO A 209 -3.78 -2.53 26.46
N LEU A 210 -2.51 -2.68 26.16
CA LEU A 210 -1.54 -3.20 27.14
C LEU A 210 -1.57 -2.35 28.42
N CYS A 211 -1.15 -2.91 29.56
CA CYS A 211 -1.04 -2.18 30.81
C CYS A 211 0.22 -1.30 30.86
N GLY A 212 0.17 -0.19 31.61
CA GLY A 212 1.33 0.67 31.87
C GLY A 212 1.74 1.55 30.70
N ALA A 213 3.02 1.89 30.58
CA ALA A 213 3.53 2.79 29.53
C ALA A 213 3.30 2.27 28.10
N ALA A 214 3.13 0.96 27.92
CA ALA A 214 2.80 0.37 26.63
C ALA A 214 1.33 0.56 26.22
N SER A 215 0.45 1.02 27.12
CA SER A 215 -0.97 1.27 26.82
C SER A 215 -1.20 2.30 25.70
N GLU A 216 -0.25 3.23 25.56
CA GLU A 216 -0.31 4.29 24.57
C GLU A 216 0.18 3.89 23.19
N TYR A 217 0.67 2.65 23.02
CA TYR A 217 1.37 2.26 21.80
C TYR A 217 0.45 2.28 20.57
N ASN A 218 -0.77 1.75 20.71
CA ASN A 218 -1.69 1.58 19.58
C ASN A 218 -3.07 2.20 19.80
N GLY A 219 -3.68 1.98 20.97
CA GLY A 219 -5.11 2.30 21.20
C GLY A 219 -5.47 3.77 20.98
N LYS A 220 -4.60 4.72 21.38
CA LYS A 220 -4.85 6.16 21.22
C LYS A 220 -4.88 6.64 19.76
N PHE A 221 -4.45 5.80 18.83
CA PHE A 221 -4.37 6.10 17.41
C PHE A 221 -5.52 5.50 16.59
N MET A 222 -6.46 4.79 17.23
CA MET A 222 -7.61 4.14 16.57
C MET A 222 -8.73 5.14 16.22
N VAL A 223 -8.37 6.18 15.44
CA VAL A 223 -9.29 7.18 14.91
C VAL A 223 -8.65 7.87 13.70
N GLY A 224 -9.43 8.09 12.63
CA GLY A 224 -8.99 8.88 11.46
C GLY A 224 -7.88 8.23 10.61
N GLN A 225 -7.67 6.92 10.75
CA GLN A 225 -6.62 6.17 10.06
C GLN A 225 -7.18 4.93 9.38
N LEU A 226 -6.51 4.47 8.32
CA LEU A 226 -6.88 3.30 7.54
C LEU A 226 -5.80 2.22 7.68
N VAL A 227 -6.23 0.97 7.62
CA VAL A 227 -5.36 -0.19 7.81
C VAL A 227 -4.62 -0.53 6.51
N LEU A 228 -3.33 -0.86 6.63
CA LEU A 228 -2.54 -1.51 5.59
C LEU A 228 -2.02 -2.87 6.05
N ARG A 229 -1.86 -3.79 5.09
CA ARG A 229 -1.41 -5.17 5.34
C ARG A 229 -0.23 -5.59 4.44
N GLY A 230 0.44 -6.68 4.79
CA GLY A 230 1.48 -7.32 3.96
C GLY A 230 2.94 -6.98 4.33
N GLY A 231 3.23 -5.77 4.77
CA GLY A 231 4.61 -5.30 4.89
C GLY A 231 5.21 -4.91 3.54
N SER A 232 6.25 -4.08 3.56
CA SER A 232 6.93 -3.57 2.38
C SER A 232 8.33 -4.16 2.21
N SER A 233 8.98 -3.79 1.10
CA SER A 233 10.40 -4.06 0.85
C SER A 233 11.36 -3.47 1.91
N ALA A 234 10.90 -2.51 2.71
CA ALA A 234 11.62 -1.93 3.83
C ALA A 234 11.28 -2.57 5.19
N THR A 235 10.25 -3.42 5.26
CA THR A 235 9.88 -4.12 6.48
C THR A 235 10.92 -5.21 6.81
N PRO A 236 11.48 -5.24 8.04
CA PRO A 236 12.47 -6.25 8.42
C PRO A 236 11.94 -7.70 8.29
N ALA A 237 12.82 -8.61 7.86
CA ALA A 237 12.50 -10.03 7.76
C ALA A 237 11.98 -10.60 9.10
N GLY A 238 10.92 -11.39 9.04
CA GLY A 238 10.25 -11.96 10.22
C GLY A 238 9.33 -11.00 10.98
N HIS A 239 9.17 -9.75 10.53
CA HIS A 239 8.24 -8.81 11.16
C HIS A 239 6.79 -8.95 10.65
N SER A 240 6.62 -9.26 9.36
CA SER A 240 5.30 -9.45 8.74
C SER A 240 4.62 -10.72 9.22
N ARG A 241 3.32 -10.64 9.44
CA ARG A 241 2.44 -11.78 9.79
C ARG A 241 1.04 -11.55 9.23
N GLY A 242 0.28 -12.64 9.11
CA GLY A 242 -1.08 -12.62 8.59
C GLY A 242 -1.98 -11.64 9.33
N SER A 243 -1.83 -11.46 10.64
CA SER A 243 -2.61 -10.56 11.48
C SER A 243 -2.07 -9.13 11.60
N TYR A 244 -0.87 -8.81 11.07
CA TYR A 244 -0.20 -7.53 11.33
C TYR A 244 -1.00 -6.34 10.77
N ARG A 245 -1.36 -5.38 11.63
CA ARG A 245 -2.10 -4.17 11.24
C ARG A 245 -1.19 -2.95 11.28
N ASN A 246 -0.75 -2.50 10.10
CA ASN A 246 -0.16 -1.16 9.98
C ASN A 246 -1.29 -0.15 9.75
N PHE A 247 -1.06 1.11 10.08
CA PHE A 247 -2.08 2.15 9.98
C PHE A 247 -1.46 3.50 9.70
N PHE A 248 -2.10 4.27 8.82
CA PHE A 248 -1.71 5.64 8.52
C PHE A 248 -2.94 6.50 8.19
N PRO A 249 -2.83 7.84 8.32
CA PRO A 249 -3.84 8.75 7.78
C PRO A 249 -4.02 8.53 6.27
N PRO A 250 -5.24 8.73 5.73
CA PRO A 250 -5.54 8.38 4.34
C PRO A 250 -4.72 9.16 3.30
N ALA A 251 -4.21 10.35 3.65
CA ALA A 251 -3.38 11.16 2.77
C ALA A 251 -1.87 10.80 2.80
N ALA A 252 -1.45 9.83 3.60
CA ALA A 252 -0.04 9.47 3.73
C ALA A 252 0.50 8.81 2.45
N ARG A 253 1.60 9.36 1.91
CA ARG A 253 2.22 8.92 0.64
C ARG A 253 3.70 8.53 0.76
N TRP A 254 4.35 8.88 1.87
CA TRP A 254 5.79 8.66 2.03
C TRP A 254 6.15 7.20 2.39
N GLN A 255 5.17 6.43 2.86
CA GLN A 255 5.32 5.00 3.11
C GLN A 255 5.43 4.22 1.79
N PHE A 256 5.98 3.00 1.87
CA PHE A 256 5.99 2.04 0.76
C PHE A 256 4.61 1.38 0.63
N SER A 257 3.61 2.20 0.25
CA SER A 257 2.20 1.83 0.15
C SER A 257 1.74 1.69 -1.30
N GLY A 258 1.16 0.54 -1.62
CA GLY A 258 0.51 0.23 -2.88
C GLY A 258 -0.91 -0.29 -2.67
N LEU A 259 -1.40 -1.10 -3.61
CA LEU A 259 -2.74 -1.65 -3.55
C LEU A 259 -2.85 -3.06 -4.16
N ARG A 260 -3.81 -3.80 -3.62
CA ARG A 260 -4.36 -5.03 -4.17
C ARG A 260 -5.85 -4.83 -4.36
N LEU A 261 -6.39 -5.29 -5.49
CA LEU A 261 -7.81 -5.13 -5.77
C LEU A 261 -8.63 -6.30 -5.22
N ALA A 262 -9.89 -5.99 -4.91
CA ALA A 262 -10.95 -6.94 -4.61
C ALA A 262 -12.22 -6.59 -5.40
N LYS A 263 -13.10 -7.58 -5.57
CA LYS A 263 -14.43 -7.45 -6.19
C LYS A 263 -15.43 -8.26 -5.38
N ASP A 264 -16.68 -7.85 -5.43
CA ASP A 264 -17.77 -8.71 -4.97
C ASP A 264 -17.92 -9.90 -5.95
N ALA A 265 -18.45 -11.03 -5.45
CA ALA A 265 -18.47 -12.30 -6.18
C ALA A 265 -19.36 -12.32 -7.44
#